data_AF-A0A2T4VFB9-F1
#
_entry.id   AF-A0A2T4VFB9-F1
#
_cell.length_a   1.000
_cell.length_b   1.000
_cell.length_c   1.000
_cell.angle_alpha   90.00
_cell.angle_beta   90.00
_cell.angle_gamma   90.00
#
_symmetry.space_group_name_H-M   'P 1'
#
loop_
_entity.id
_entity.type
_entity.pdbx_description
1 polymer ?
#
loop_
_entity_poly.entity_id
_entity_poly.type
_entity_poly.pdbx_seq_one_letter_code
_entity_poly.pdbx_strand_id
1 'polypeptide(L)'
;MIQGSGRCHYHPERTGLGICVECRRVICRECTTQFEGVNRCASCLEKRLKALQGPAERREWSVSNVLLALIGAAVVYGGVLLLAQMASGL
;
A
#
# COMPACT_ATOMS: atom_id res chain seq x y z
N MET A 1 21.83 -7.26 26.48
CA MET A 1 21.11 -8.23 27.34
C MET A 1 19.82 -8.61 26.63
N ILE A 2 19.79 -9.79 26.01
CA ILE A 2 18.59 -10.35 25.38
C ILE A 2 17.71 -10.91 26.51
N GLN A 3 16.71 -10.14 26.93
CA GLN A 3 15.67 -10.60 27.85
C GLN A 3 14.74 -11.53 27.09
N GLY A 4 14.93 -12.83 27.24
CA GLY A 4 14.02 -13.82 26.69
C GLY A 4 14.05 -15.03 27.60
N SER A 5 12.90 -15.38 28.17
CA SER A 5 12.69 -16.53 29.07
C SER A 5 13.01 -17.90 28.44
N GLY A 6 13.72 -17.94 27.30
CA GLY A 6 13.91 -19.12 26.46
C GLY A 6 12.60 -19.69 25.90
N ARG A 7 11.47 -19.00 26.12
CA ARG A 7 10.11 -19.49 25.86
C ARG A 7 9.40 -18.56 24.90
N CYS A 8 8.47 -19.11 24.13
CA CYS A 8 7.68 -18.32 23.21
C CYS A 8 6.76 -17.37 23.97
N HIS A 9 6.68 -16.12 23.52
CA HIS A 9 5.79 -15.12 24.09
C HIS A 9 4.31 -15.49 23.99
N TYR A 10 3.90 -16.16 22.91
CA TYR A 10 2.51 -16.56 22.66
C TYR A 10 2.17 -17.95 23.21
N HIS A 11 3.19 -18.79 23.35
CA HIS A 11 3.08 -20.17 23.79
C HIS A 11 4.11 -20.41 24.90
N PRO A 12 3.82 -20.01 26.15
CA PRO A 12 4.75 -20.16 27.24
C PRO A 12 5.23 -21.59 27.37
N GLU A 13 4.41 -22.60 27.07
CA GLU A 13 4.77 -24.02 27.10
C GLU A 13 5.88 -24.42 26.10
N ARG A 14 6.15 -23.61 25.06
CA ARG A 14 7.07 -23.93 23.96
C ARG A 14 8.41 -23.20 24.07
N THR A 15 9.46 -23.87 23.61
CA THR A 15 10.78 -23.26 23.47
C THR A 15 10.79 -22.17 22.40
N GLY A 16 11.39 -21.04 22.76
CA GLY A 16 11.69 -19.95 21.86
C GLY A 16 12.86 -20.28 20.95
N LEU A 17 12.66 -20.16 19.63
CA LEU A 17 13.68 -20.51 18.63
C LEU A 17 14.13 -19.29 17.81
N GLY A 18 13.32 -18.24 17.76
CA GLY A 18 13.64 -17.01 17.04
C GLY A 18 13.28 -15.77 17.83
N ILE A 19 13.86 -14.64 17.44
CA ILE A 19 13.51 -13.31 17.96
C ILE A 19 12.92 -12.51 16.82
N CYS A 20 11.72 -11.96 17.00
CA CYS A 20 11.15 -11.06 16.01
C CYS A 20 12.00 -9.78 15.91
N VAL A 21 12.45 -9.42 14.70
CA VAL A 21 13.32 -8.24 14.51
C VAL A 21 12.65 -6.90 14.84
N GLU A 22 11.31 -6.83 14.80
CA GLU A 22 10.56 -5.60 15.07
C GLU A 22 10.23 -5.44 16.56
N CYS A 23 9.49 -6.40 17.15
CA CYS A 23 9.05 -6.30 18.54
C CYS A 23 9.99 -6.97 19.57
N ARG A 24 11.07 -7.61 19.11
CA ARG A 24 12.09 -8.30 19.92
C ARG A 24 11.57 -9.40 20.85
N ARG A 25 10.35 -9.89 20.61
CA ARG A 25 9.78 -11.02 21.35
C ARG A 25 10.42 -12.32 20.90
N VAL A 26 10.71 -13.19 21.85
CA VAL A 26 11.10 -14.58 21.60
C VAL A 26 9.85 -15.38 21.16
N ILE A 27 9.97 -16.15 20.08
CA ILE A 27 8.86 -16.87 19.45
C ILE A 27 9.28 -18.29 19.05
N CYS A 28 8.34 -19.24 19.11
CA CYS A 28 8.55 -20.63 18.71
C CYS A 28 8.54 -20.80 17.18
N ARG A 29 8.81 -22.03 16.71
CA ARG A 29 8.82 -22.39 15.28
C ARG A 29 7.51 -22.06 14.57
N GLU A 30 6.37 -22.21 15.25
CA GLU A 30 5.06 -21.98 14.65
C GLU A 30 4.68 -20.50 14.62
N CYS A 31 5.22 -19.71 15.56
CA CYS A 31 4.97 -18.27 15.61
C CYS A 31 5.97 -17.44 14.79
N THR A 32 7.09 -18.04 14.36
CA THR A 32 8.09 -17.38 13.53
C THR A 32 7.82 -17.59 12.06
N THR A 33 7.77 -16.49 11.31
CA THR A 33 7.74 -16.50 9.86
C THR A 33 9.02 -15.82 9.38
N GLN A 34 9.78 -16.49 8.51
CA GLN A 34 10.87 -15.83 7.80
C GLN A 34 10.28 -14.97 6.68
N PHE A 35 10.60 -13.69 6.71
CA PHE A 35 10.28 -12.74 5.65
C PHE A 35 11.56 -11.95 5.39
N GLU A 36 11.99 -11.83 4.12
CA GLU A 36 13.26 -11.18 3.76
C GLU A 36 14.49 -11.74 4.53
N GLY A 37 14.51 -13.06 4.78
CA GLY A 37 15.62 -13.72 5.49
C GLY A 37 15.70 -13.46 7.00
N VAL A 38 14.73 -12.75 7.59
CA VAL A 38 14.70 -12.46 9.03
C VAL A 38 13.40 -12.92 9.70
N ASN A 39 13.50 -13.29 10.96
CA ASN A 39 12.37 -13.78 11.75
C ASN A 39 11.41 -12.64 12.14
N ARG A 40 10.12 -12.81 11.86
CA ARG A 40 9.05 -11.91 12.30
C ARG A 40 7.91 -12.72 12.93
N CYS A 41 7.23 -12.13 13.91
CA CYS A 41 5.97 -12.70 14.42
C CYS A 41 4.81 -12.31 13.48
N ALA A 42 3.71 -13.08 13.54
CA ALA A 42 2.55 -12.87 12.67
C ALA A 42 2.01 -11.43 12.69
N SER A 43 1.89 -10.82 13.88
CA SER A 43 1.34 -9.47 14.02
C SER A 43 2.23 -8.37 13.43
N CYS A 44 3.55 -8.51 13.56
CA CYS A 44 4.52 -7.62 12.92
C CYS A 44 4.54 -7.80 11.40
N LEU A 45 4.53 -9.06 10.94
CA LEU A 45 4.48 -9.36 9.52
C LEU A 45 3.22 -8.80 8.85
N GLU A 46 2.04 -8.92 9.48
CA GLU A 46 0.80 -8.35 8.96
C GLU A 46 0.89 -6.84 8.78
N LYS A 47 1.43 -6.12 9.77
CA LYS A 47 1.66 -4.67 9.67
C LYS A 47 2.61 -4.33 8.52
N ARG A 48 3.69 -5.11 8.36
CA ARG A 48 4.64 -4.94 7.27
C ARG A 48 3.98 -5.16 5.90
N LEU A 49 3.19 -6.22 5.75
CA LEU A 49 2.46 -6.52 4.52
C LEU A 49 1.45 -5.42 4.17
N LYS A 50 0.72 -4.90 5.16
CA LYS A 50 -0.19 -3.76 4.97
C LYS A 50 0.55 -2.49 4.53
N ALA A 51 1.75 -2.25 5.04
CA ALA A 51 2.57 -1.12 4.59
C ALA A 51 3.10 -1.29 3.15
N LEU A 52 3.27 -2.54 2.69
CA LEU A 52 3.68 -2.85 1.32
C LEU A 52 2.52 -2.83 0.32
N GLN A 53 1.28 -2.99 0.80
CA GLN A 53 0.08 -2.67 0.03
C GLN A 53 0.08 -1.15 -0.15
N GLY A 54 0.68 -0.69 -1.25
CA GLY A 54 0.76 0.72 -1.62
C GLY A 54 -0.62 1.38 -1.66
N PRO A 55 -0.69 2.70 -1.95
CA PRO A 55 -1.96 3.39 -2.06
C PRO A 55 -2.90 2.61 -2.98
N ALA A 56 -4.16 2.48 -2.56
CA ALA A 56 -5.20 1.78 -3.30
C ALA A 56 -5.11 2.13 -4.79
N GLU A 57 -5.28 1.11 -5.63
CA GLU A 57 -5.24 1.15 -7.10
C GLU A 57 -5.54 2.56 -7.64
N ARG A 58 -4.58 3.17 -8.35
CA ARG A 58 -4.73 4.50 -8.96
C ARG A 58 -6.01 4.48 -9.79
N ARG A 59 -7.11 5.02 -9.24
CA ARG A 59 -8.39 5.08 -9.94
C ARG A 59 -8.30 6.22 -10.95
N GLU A 60 -7.88 5.89 -12.16
CA GLU A 60 -7.64 6.84 -13.26
C GLU A 60 -8.91 7.63 -13.63
N TRP A 61 -10.08 7.03 -13.40
CA TRP A 61 -11.39 7.64 -13.57
C TRP A 61 -11.85 8.35 -12.29
N SER A 62 -11.08 9.36 -11.86
CA SER A 62 -11.58 10.30 -10.85
C SER A 62 -12.58 11.26 -11.47
N VAL A 63 -13.57 11.73 -10.70
CA VAL A 63 -14.53 12.76 -11.14
C VAL A 63 -13.80 13.99 -11.67
N SER A 64 -12.67 14.35 -11.06
CA SER A 64 -11.81 15.45 -11.49
C SER A 64 -11.24 15.23 -12.89
N ASN A 65 -10.73 14.03 -13.19
CA ASN A 65 -10.19 13.70 -14.52
C ASN A 65 -11.30 13.69 -15.58
N VAL A 66 -12.50 13.21 -15.24
CA VAL A 66 -13.66 13.24 -16.13
C VAL A 66 -14.08 14.68 -16.42
N LEU A 67 -14.18 15.53 -15.39
CA LEU A 67 -14.49 16.95 -15.55
C LEU A 67 -13.44 17.67 -16.40
N LEU A 68 -12.15 17.43 -16.15
CA LEU A 68 -11.07 18.01 -16.92
C LEU A 68 -11.16 17.62 -18.40
N ALA A 69 -11.46 16.35 -18.71
CA ALA A 69 -11.65 15.87 -20.07
C ALA A 69 -12.85 16.56 -20.76
N LEU A 70 -13.98 16.71 -20.06
CA LEU A 70 -15.17 17.39 -20.59
C LEU A 70 -14.91 18.87 -20.88
N ILE A 71 -14.24 19.58 -19.97
CA ILE A 71 -13.85 20.98 -20.16
C ILE A 71 -12.92 21.12 -21.36
N GLY A 72 -11.90 20.26 -21.46
CA GLY A 72 -10.99 20.26 -22.61
C GLY A 72 -11.71 20.04 -23.94
N ALA A 73 -12.62 19.07 -24.00
CA ALA A 73 -13.42 18.82 -25.19
C ALA A 73 -14.30 20.01 -25.58
N ALA A 74 -14.96 20.66 -24.61
CA ALA A 74 -15.78 21.84 -24.84
C ALA A 74 -14.97 23.02 -25.38
N VAL A 75 -13.77 23.27 -24.83
CA VAL A 75 -12.86 24.33 -25.29
C VAL A 75 -12.42 24.09 -26.73
N VAL A 76 -11.99 22.86 -27.05
CA VAL A 76 -11.56 22.51 -28.41
C VAL A 76 -12.71 22.65 -29.40
N TYR A 77 -13.89 22.11 -29.08
CA TYR A 77 -15.05 22.16 -29.94
C TYR A 77 -15.53 23.61 -30.17
N GLY A 78 -15.65 24.40 -29.10
CA GLY A 78 -16.04 25.81 -29.17
C GLY A 78 -15.04 26.64 -29.97
N GLY A 79 -13.73 26.40 -29.79
CA GLY A 79 -12.67 27.07 -30.56
C GLY A 79 -12.76 26.76 -32.05
N VAL A 80 -12.99 25.50 -32.42
CA VAL A 80 -13.17 25.10 -33.83
C VAL A 80 -14.41 25.78 -34.44
N LEU A 81 -15.53 25.82 -33.73
CA LEU A 81 -16.74 26.49 -34.21
C LEU A 81 -16.53 27.99 -34.42
N LEU A 82 -15.86 28.66 -33.48
CA LEU A 82 -15.56 30.08 -33.56
C LEU A 82 -14.65 30.40 -34.75
N LEU A 83 -13.60 29.60 -34.95
CA LEU A 83 -12.72 29.71 -36.12
C LEU A 83 -13.48 29.47 -37.43
N ALA A 84 -14.37 28.48 -37.46
CA ALA A 84 -15.21 28.21 -38.63
C ALA A 84 -16.15 29.38 -38.94
N GLN A 85 -16.76 29.99 -37.92
CA GLN A 85 -17.60 31.18 -38.08
C GLN A 85 -16.82 32.36 -38.66
N MET A 86 -15.64 32.67 -38.10
CA MET A 86 -14.76 33.72 -38.61
C MET A 86 -14.32 33.47 -40.06
N ALA A 87 -14.02 32.22 -40.41
CA ALA A 87 -13.66 31.84 -41.78
C ALA A 87 -14.85 31.92 -42.75
N SER A 88 -16.07 31.69 -42.27
CA SER A 88 -17.30 31.79 -43.07
C SER A 88 -17.82 33.21 -43.28
N GLY A 89 -17.20 34.22 -42.65
CA GLY A 89 -17.53 35.64 -42.86
C GLY A 89 -18.87 36.09 -42.29
N LEU A 90 -19.40 35.39 -41.28
CA LEU A 90 -20.52 35.81 -40.44
C LEU A 90 -20.07 36.75 -39.31
#